data_AF-A0A938H9E6-F1
#
_entry.id   AF-A0A938H9E6-F1
#
_cell.length_a   1.000
_cell.length_b   1.000
_cell.length_c   1.000
_cell.angle_alpha   90.00
_cell.angle_beta   90.00
_cell.angle_gamma   90.00
#
_symmetry.space_group_name_H-M   'P 1'
#
loop_
_entity.id
_entity.type
_entity.pdbx_description
1 polymer ?
#
loop_
_entity_poly.entity_id
_entity_poly.type
_entity_poly.pdbx_seq_one_letter_code
_entity_poly.pdbx_strand_id
1 'polypeptide(L)'
;MIYICVSKFWNMIEQLSFEDLKNKFNTNKNFKLGTYIVSGVIALVVLYFAYRQFIWGPANEKSNDGWWVALNYITKDSTDQAISVLIPFVKNNDGKTGGEIGQYLLATQYMKKGKYTAALDQLKSVDLEDTYISTLSIGLQGDCYNQMKKYNDALELYLEAADREDNEFTSPMFLFKAGLVCEELNKKSDAAAHYQRIKDDYPNYASTKTIDRYIARCATK
;
A
#
# COMPACT_ATOMS: atom_id res chain seq x y z
N MET A 1 32.34 27.11 -3.58
CA MET A 1 31.17 27.71 -2.91
C MET A 1 30.66 26.84 -1.74
N ILE A 2 30.48 25.53 -1.93
CA ILE A 2 30.09 24.57 -0.86
C ILE A 2 31.08 24.57 0.33
N TYR A 3 32.39 24.60 0.06
CA TYR A 3 33.45 24.59 1.08
C TYR A 3 33.39 25.81 2.03
N ILE A 4 33.01 26.98 1.51
CA ILE A 4 32.90 28.23 2.29
C ILE A 4 31.64 28.18 3.17
N CYS A 5 30.53 27.59 2.69
CA CYS A 5 29.32 27.41 3.50
C CYS A 5 29.55 26.43 4.64
N VAL A 6 30.22 25.30 4.36
CA VAL A 6 30.55 24.29 5.38
C VAL A 6 31.53 24.86 6.40
N SER A 7 32.56 25.61 5.99
CA SER A 7 33.51 26.22 6.93
C SER A 7 32.85 27.28 7.81
N LYS A 8 31.94 28.09 7.26
CA LYS A 8 31.20 29.11 8.02
C LYS A 8 30.22 28.49 9.02
N PHE A 9 29.60 27.37 8.65
CA PHE A 9 28.74 26.59 9.54
C PHE A 9 29.54 25.92 10.67
N TRP A 10 30.71 25.36 10.36
CA TRP A 10 31.60 24.76 11.34
C TRP A 10 32.15 25.80 12.33
N ASN A 11 32.60 26.96 11.84
CA ASN A 11 33.02 28.08 12.68
C ASN A 11 31.89 28.64 13.56
N MET A 12 30.64 28.57 13.09
CA MET A 12 29.46 28.98 13.87
C MET A 12 29.13 27.99 14.98
N ILE A 13 29.36 26.69 14.77
CA ILE A 13 29.23 25.64 15.80
C ILE A 13 30.36 25.78 16.84
N GLU A 14 31.58 26.10 16.44
CA GLU A 14 32.72 26.35 17.35
C GLU A 14 32.50 27.55 18.29
N GLN A 15 31.78 28.58 17.85
CA GLN A 15 31.45 29.75 18.67
C GLN A 15 30.24 29.55 19.59
N LEU A 16 29.58 28.40 19.53
CA LEU A 16 28.43 28.10 20.37
C LEU A 16 28.90 27.59 21.74
N SER A 17 29.46 28.48 22.56
CA SER A 17 29.86 28.19 23.94
C SER A 17 28.63 27.89 24.81
N PHE A 18 28.69 26.82 25.60
CA PHE A 18 27.65 26.46 26.57
C PHE A 18 27.39 27.62 27.56
N GLU A 19 28.42 28.39 27.93
CA GLU A 19 28.29 29.52 28.85
C GLU A 19 27.54 30.70 28.21
N ASP A 20 27.72 30.95 26.90
CA ASP A 20 26.99 32.00 26.19
C ASP A 20 25.52 31.63 25.99
N LEU A 21 25.25 30.36 25.71
CA LEU A 21 23.89 29.81 25.69
C LEU A 21 23.21 29.93 27.05
N LYS A 22 23.92 29.60 28.13
CA LYS A 22 23.42 29.69 29.51
C LYS A 22 23.14 31.14 29.92
N ASN A 23 24.00 32.08 29.54
CA ASN A 23 23.80 33.50 29.77
C ASN A 23 22.61 34.06 28.98
N LYS A 24 22.48 33.72 27.70
CA LYS A 24 21.31 34.11 26.87
C LYS A 24 20.03 33.47 27.37
N PHE A 25 20.08 32.21 27.80
CA PHE A 25 18.99 31.54 28.49
C PHE A 25 18.61 32.35 29.71
N ASN A 26 19.48 32.57 30.68
CA ASN A 26 19.11 33.26 31.92
C ASN A 26 18.58 34.69 31.72
N THR A 27 19.09 35.41 30.73
CA THR A 27 18.83 36.85 30.56
C THR A 27 17.66 37.17 29.63
N ASN A 28 17.44 36.39 28.56
CA ASN A 28 16.49 36.75 27.50
C ASN A 28 15.22 35.87 27.54
N LYS A 29 14.07 36.47 27.87
CA LYS A 29 12.78 35.78 27.98
C LYS A 29 12.33 35.09 26.67
N ASN A 30 12.55 35.72 25.52
CA ASN A 30 12.18 35.16 24.21
C ASN A 30 13.11 33.99 23.85
N PHE A 31 14.39 34.10 24.20
CA PHE A 31 15.34 33.00 24.03
C PHE A 31 14.99 31.81 24.94
N LYS A 32 14.63 32.03 26.22
CA LYS A 32 14.09 30.96 27.11
C LYS A 32 12.90 30.25 26.49
N LEU A 33 11.90 31.01 26.04
CA LEU A 33 10.69 30.46 25.42
C LEU A 33 11.04 29.62 24.18
N GLY A 34 11.90 30.14 23.31
CA GLY A 34 12.39 29.42 22.13
C GLY A 34 13.10 28.12 22.49
N THR A 35 13.97 28.13 23.51
CA THR A 35 14.65 26.91 23.96
C THR A 35 13.70 25.88 24.56
N TYR A 36 12.65 26.29 25.28
CA TYR A 36 11.64 25.36 25.79
C TYR A 36 10.87 24.68 24.63
N ILE A 37 10.45 25.44 23.63
CA ILE A 37 9.77 24.90 22.44
C ILE A 37 10.67 23.89 21.72
N VAL A 38 11.92 24.27 21.41
CA VAL A 38 12.87 23.39 20.73
C VAL A 38 13.15 22.12 21.55
N SER A 39 13.36 22.26 22.87
CA SER A 39 13.59 21.11 23.75
C SER A 39 12.38 20.17 23.83
N GLY A 40 11.16 20.72 23.83
CA GLY A 40 9.92 19.94 23.80
C GLY A 40 9.77 19.16 22.49
N VAL A 41 10.07 19.79 21.34
CA VAL A 41 10.07 19.10 20.05
C VAL A 41 11.10 17.98 20.02
N ILE A 42 12.32 18.22 20.50
CA ILE A 42 13.37 17.18 20.58
C ILE A 42 12.91 16.02 21.47
N ALA A 43 12.30 16.31 22.63
CA ALA A 43 11.78 15.28 23.52
C ALA A 43 10.69 14.42 22.85
N LEU A 44 9.77 15.03 22.09
CA LEU A 44 8.74 14.30 21.34
C LEU A 44 9.35 13.41 20.26
N VAL A 45 10.37 13.90 19.54
CA VAL A 45 11.09 13.11 18.52
C VAL A 45 11.79 11.91 19.15
N VAL A 46 12.47 12.09 20.28
CA VAL A 46 13.13 10.98 21.00
C VAL A 46 12.11 9.97 21.50
N LEU A 47 10.98 10.42 22.07
CA LEU A 47 9.90 9.52 22.51
C LEU A 47 9.30 8.73 21.34
N TYR A 48 9.11 9.37 20.18
CA TYR A 48 8.64 8.71 18.97
C TYR A 48 9.60 7.61 18.51
N PHE A 49 10.90 7.89 18.40
CA PHE A 49 11.88 6.89 17.99
C PHE A 49 12.03 5.76 19.02
N ALA A 50 11.98 6.07 20.32
CA ALA A 50 12.02 5.05 21.37
C ALA A 50 10.80 4.12 21.29
N TYR A 51 9.59 4.68 21.11
CA TYR A 51 8.39 3.88 20.90
C TYR A 51 8.51 3.01 19.64
N ARG A 52 8.97 3.59 18.52
CA ARG A 52 9.13 2.87 17.26
C ARG A 52 10.12 1.70 17.37
N GLN A 53 11.25 1.92 18.04
CA GLN A 53 12.32 0.93 18.19
C GLN A 53 11.98 -0.17 19.20
N PHE A 54 11.45 0.18 20.37
CA PHE A 54 11.34 -0.76 21.50
C PHE A 54 9.94 -1.36 21.67
N ILE A 55 8.89 -0.72 21.13
CA ILE A 55 7.50 -1.20 21.27
C ILE A 55 6.94 -1.64 19.92
N TRP A 56 6.90 -0.75 18.94
CA TRP A 56 6.26 -1.04 17.66
C TRP A 56 7.06 -2.05 16.83
N GLY A 57 8.37 -1.88 16.68
CA GLY A 57 9.24 -2.76 15.88
C GLY A 57 9.12 -4.25 16.26
N PRO A 58 9.35 -4.63 17.53
CA PRO A 58 9.22 -6.02 17.97
C PRO A 58 7.80 -6.58 17.83
N ALA A 59 6.78 -5.75 18.08
CA ALA A 59 5.39 -6.15 17.89
C ALA A 59 5.05 -6.36 16.40
N ASN A 60 5.61 -5.54 15.51
CA ASN A 60 5.46 -5.64 14.06
C ASN A 60 6.12 -6.90 13.52
N GLU A 61 7.35 -7.20 13.95
CA GLU A 61 8.05 -8.44 13.59
C GLU A 61 7.23 -9.68 13.98
N LYS A 62 6.75 -9.73 15.24
CA LYS A 62 5.90 -10.82 15.73
C LYS A 62 4.57 -10.96 14.95
N SER A 63 4.03 -9.84 14.45
CA SER A 63 2.78 -9.89 13.67
C SER A 63 2.94 -10.70 12.38
N ASN A 64 4.15 -10.78 11.82
CA ASN A 64 4.41 -11.53 10.59
C ASN A 64 4.33 -13.06 10.79
N ASP A 65 4.27 -13.53 12.04
CA ASP A 65 4.27 -14.96 12.34
C ASP A 65 2.87 -15.60 12.34
N GLY A 66 1.79 -14.82 12.29
CA GLY A 66 0.45 -15.36 12.52
C GLY A 66 -0.38 -15.62 11.27
N TRP A 67 -0.22 -14.82 10.22
CA TRP A 67 -1.12 -14.86 9.07
C TRP A 67 -1.01 -16.17 8.26
N TRP A 68 0.14 -16.85 8.29
CA TRP A 68 0.31 -18.13 7.58
C TRP A 68 -0.59 -19.25 8.10
N VAL A 69 -1.08 -19.15 9.35
CA VAL A 69 -2.00 -20.15 9.91
C VAL A 69 -3.28 -20.20 9.08
N ALA A 70 -3.75 -19.04 8.60
CA ALA A 70 -4.89 -18.95 7.70
C ALA A 70 -4.62 -19.62 6.34
N LEU A 71 -3.39 -19.54 5.82
CA LEU A 71 -3.04 -20.14 4.53
C LEU A 71 -3.27 -21.67 4.51
N ASN A 72 -3.06 -22.35 5.63
CA ASN A 72 -3.34 -23.79 5.73
C ASN A 72 -4.82 -24.13 5.52
N TYR A 73 -5.73 -23.23 5.91
CA TYR A 73 -7.16 -23.37 5.66
C TYR A 73 -7.53 -22.91 4.25
N ILE A 74 -6.91 -21.83 3.77
CA ILE A 74 -7.14 -21.29 2.42
C ILE A 74 -6.75 -22.29 1.34
N THR A 75 -5.62 -22.97 1.47
CA THR A 75 -5.13 -23.99 0.52
C THR A 75 -5.99 -25.26 0.50
N LYS A 76 -6.77 -25.50 1.55
CA LYS A 76 -7.76 -26.59 1.65
C LYS A 76 -9.19 -26.13 1.32
N ASP A 77 -9.33 -24.93 0.75
CA ASP A 77 -10.61 -24.27 0.48
C ASP A 77 -11.57 -24.18 1.70
N SER A 78 -11.02 -24.26 2.90
CA SER A 78 -11.76 -24.20 4.17
C SER A 78 -12.01 -22.75 4.57
N THR A 79 -12.83 -22.05 3.78
CA THR A 79 -13.04 -20.59 3.84
C THR A 79 -13.52 -20.12 5.22
N ASP A 80 -14.45 -20.84 5.86
CA ASP A 80 -14.96 -20.44 7.17
C ASP A 80 -13.93 -20.57 8.30
N GLN A 81 -13.06 -21.59 8.21
CA GLN A 81 -11.96 -21.74 9.16
C GLN A 81 -10.87 -20.70 8.93
N ALA A 82 -10.57 -20.35 7.67
CA ALA A 82 -9.67 -19.26 7.35
C ALA A 82 -10.18 -17.93 7.94
N ILE A 83 -11.48 -17.61 7.75
CA ILE A 83 -12.10 -16.41 8.32
C ILE A 83 -12.04 -16.41 9.85
N SER A 84 -12.32 -17.55 10.49
CA SER A 84 -12.37 -17.62 11.96
C SER A 84 -11.02 -17.35 12.62
N VAL A 85 -9.91 -17.73 11.98
CA VAL A 85 -8.56 -17.40 12.47
C VAL A 85 -8.09 -16.00 12.05
N LEU A 86 -8.51 -15.50 10.89
CA LEU A 86 -8.11 -14.19 10.38
C LEU A 86 -8.74 -13.02 11.15
N ILE A 87 -10.02 -13.10 11.51
CA ILE A 87 -10.72 -12.02 12.24
C ILE A 87 -9.99 -11.62 13.54
N PRO A 88 -9.70 -12.53 14.49
CA PRO A 88 -8.99 -12.16 15.71
C PRO A 88 -7.54 -11.75 15.43
N PHE A 89 -6.90 -12.36 14.44
CA PHE A 89 -5.54 -12.03 14.06
C PHE A 89 -5.42 -10.59 13.54
N VAL A 90 -6.27 -10.17 12.60
CA VAL A 90 -6.32 -8.80 12.06
C VAL A 90 -6.56 -7.81 13.19
N LYS A 91 -7.57 -8.05 14.03
CA LYS A 91 -7.90 -7.16 15.14
C LYS A 91 -6.72 -6.94 16.10
N ASN A 92 -5.95 -7.99 16.39
CA ASN A 92 -4.83 -7.91 17.33
C ASN A 92 -3.56 -7.29 16.71
N ASN A 93 -3.48 -7.26 15.38
CA ASN A 93 -2.30 -6.80 14.65
C ASN A 93 -2.55 -5.56 13.81
N ASP A 94 -3.63 -4.82 14.07
CA ASP A 94 -3.94 -3.55 13.41
C ASP A 94 -2.74 -2.57 13.44
N GLY A 95 -2.49 -1.91 12.31
CA GLY A 95 -1.37 -0.99 12.11
C GLY A 95 0.01 -1.65 12.08
N LYS A 96 0.08 -2.95 11.77
CA LYS A 96 1.32 -3.74 11.63
C LYS A 96 1.30 -4.51 10.33
N THR A 97 2.47 -4.68 9.71
CA THR A 97 2.66 -5.36 8.43
C THR A 97 1.95 -6.71 8.36
N GLY A 98 2.09 -7.57 9.39
CA GLY A 98 1.41 -8.86 9.41
C GLY A 98 -0.10 -8.74 9.51
N GLY A 99 -0.61 -7.73 10.22
CA GLY A 99 -2.04 -7.41 10.29
C GLY A 99 -2.60 -7.00 8.93
N GLU A 100 -1.89 -6.15 8.20
CA GLU A 100 -2.28 -5.71 6.85
C GLU A 100 -2.32 -6.87 5.85
N ILE A 101 -1.33 -7.79 5.90
CA ILE A 101 -1.36 -9.03 5.13
C ILE A 101 -2.60 -9.86 5.52
N GLY A 102 -2.90 -9.94 6.82
CA GLY A 102 -4.10 -10.59 7.34
C GLY A 102 -5.39 -9.97 6.80
N GLN A 103 -5.47 -8.64 6.70
CA GLN A 103 -6.63 -7.93 6.15
C GLN A 103 -6.85 -8.28 4.68
N TYR A 104 -5.78 -8.26 3.87
CA TYR A 104 -5.83 -8.70 2.48
C TYR A 104 -6.34 -10.14 2.37
N LEU A 105 -5.77 -11.07 3.14
CA LEU A 105 -6.22 -12.46 3.16
C LEU A 105 -7.69 -12.58 3.59
N LEU A 106 -8.12 -11.84 4.60
CA LEU A 106 -9.52 -11.84 5.06
C LEU A 106 -10.46 -11.33 3.97
N ALA A 107 -10.07 -10.28 3.26
CA ALA A 107 -10.82 -9.75 2.13
C ALA A 107 -10.98 -10.79 1.01
N THR A 108 -9.92 -11.54 0.67
CA THR A 108 -10.03 -12.63 -0.34
C THR A 108 -11.03 -13.71 0.09
N GLN A 109 -11.12 -14.02 1.39
CA GLN A 109 -12.09 -14.99 1.89
C GLN A 109 -13.52 -14.44 1.90
N TYR A 110 -13.70 -13.16 2.25
CA TYR A 110 -15.00 -12.50 2.11
C TYR A 110 -15.45 -12.42 0.64
N MET A 111 -14.53 -12.17 -0.28
CA MET A 111 -14.79 -12.27 -1.72
C MET A 111 -15.28 -13.67 -2.12
N LYS A 112 -14.60 -14.74 -1.68
CA LYS A 112 -15.05 -16.13 -1.93
C LYS A 112 -16.46 -16.40 -1.40
N LYS A 113 -16.89 -15.72 -0.33
CA LYS A 113 -18.25 -15.83 0.24
C LYS A 113 -19.28 -14.89 -0.39
N GLY A 114 -18.93 -14.13 -1.43
CA GLY A 114 -19.81 -13.12 -2.03
C GLY A 114 -20.05 -11.89 -1.14
N LYS A 115 -19.24 -11.70 -0.07
CA LYS A 115 -19.35 -10.59 0.87
C LYS A 115 -18.51 -9.40 0.42
N TYR A 116 -18.86 -8.83 -0.72
CA TYR A 116 -18.05 -7.81 -1.40
C TYR A 116 -17.89 -6.50 -0.59
N THR A 117 -18.93 -6.07 0.10
CA THR A 117 -18.84 -4.87 0.96
C THR A 117 -17.90 -5.08 2.14
N ALA A 118 -18.00 -6.23 2.81
CA ALA A 118 -17.10 -6.58 3.90
C ALA A 118 -15.64 -6.73 3.42
N ALA A 119 -15.43 -7.23 2.20
CA ALA A 119 -14.10 -7.29 1.60
C ALA A 119 -13.53 -5.88 1.35
N LEU A 120 -14.32 -4.97 0.77
CA LEU A 120 -13.92 -3.57 0.59
C LEU A 120 -13.57 -2.89 1.92
N ASP A 121 -14.34 -3.14 2.98
CA ASP A 121 -14.07 -2.56 4.30
C ASP A 121 -12.73 -3.03 4.89
N GLN A 122 -12.30 -4.27 4.58
CA GLN A 122 -10.96 -4.73 4.96
C GLN A 122 -9.88 -4.08 4.08
N LEU A 123 -10.11 -3.94 2.77
CA LEU A 123 -9.09 -3.50 1.81
C LEU A 123 -8.75 -2.02 1.91
N LYS A 124 -9.71 -1.17 2.29
CA LYS A 124 -9.49 0.28 2.45
C LYS A 124 -8.48 0.62 3.54
N SER A 125 -8.28 -0.28 4.50
CA SER A 125 -7.38 -0.11 5.62
C SER A 125 -5.98 -0.64 5.34
N VAL A 126 -5.79 -1.39 4.23
CA VAL A 126 -4.51 -2.03 3.93
C VAL A 126 -3.47 -1.00 3.55
N ASP A 127 -2.47 -0.83 4.43
CA ASP A 127 -1.34 0.07 4.21
C ASP A 127 -0.02 -0.71 4.17
N LEU A 128 0.38 -1.10 2.95
CA LEU A 128 1.61 -1.84 2.68
C LEU A 128 2.37 -1.16 1.55
N GLU A 129 2.88 0.04 1.79
CA GLU A 129 3.70 0.79 0.83
C GLU A 129 4.75 -0.11 0.15
N ASP A 130 4.91 0.07 -1.17
CA ASP A 130 5.91 -0.61 -2.01
C ASP A 130 5.89 -2.15 -2.00
N THR A 131 4.70 -2.76 -1.90
CA THR A 131 4.55 -4.21 -2.03
C THR A 131 3.63 -4.62 -3.19
N TYR A 132 3.83 -5.84 -3.70
CA TYR A 132 2.83 -6.48 -4.59
C TYR A 132 1.45 -6.54 -3.95
N ILE A 133 1.37 -6.72 -2.62
CA ILE A 133 0.08 -6.82 -1.91
C ILE A 133 -0.69 -5.52 -2.00
N SER A 134 -0.06 -4.35 -1.90
CA SER A 134 -0.76 -3.08 -2.09
C SER A 134 -1.38 -2.94 -3.48
N THR A 135 -0.67 -3.31 -4.56
CA THR A 135 -1.23 -3.33 -5.91
C THR A 135 -2.36 -4.36 -6.04
N LEU A 136 -2.19 -5.54 -5.45
CA LEU A 136 -3.23 -6.58 -5.42
C LEU A 136 -4.46 -6.15 -4.62
N SER A 137 -4.30 -5.38 -3.54
CA SER A 137 -5.41 -4.86 -2.74
C SER A 137 -6.27 -3.89 -3.54
N ILE A 138 -5.68 -2.96 -4.27
CA ILE A 138 -6.40 -2.04 -5.19
C ILE A 138 -7.15 -2.87 -6.24
N GLY A 139 -6.46 -3.82 -6.87
CA GLY A 139 -7.07 -4.73 -7.82
C GLY A 139 -8.22 -5.56 -7.26
N LEU A 140 -8.10 -6.04 -6.02
CA LEU A 140 -9.15 -6.81 -5.36
C LEU A 140 -10.36 -5.92 -5.00
N GLN A 141 -10.14 -4.63 -4.70
CA GLN A 141 -11.24 -3.67 -4.61
C GLN A 141 -11.96 -3.57 -5.95
N GLY A 142 -11.21 -3.45 -7.06
CA GLY A 142 -11.77 -3.49 -8.42
C GLY A 142 -12.59 -4.76 -8.67
N ASP A 143 -12.09 -5.92 -8.25
CA ASP A 143 -12.81 -7.20 -8.31
C ASP A 143 -14.11 -7.16 -7.49
N CYS A 144 -14.13 -6.57 -6.30
CA CYS A 144 -15.35 -6.39 -5.51
C CYS A 144 -16.39 -5.55 -6.27
N TYR A 145 -15.97 -4.41 -6.81
CA TYR A 145 -16.86 -3.53 -7.58
C TYR A 145 -17.38 -4.20 -8.85
N ASN A 146 -16.53 -4.95 -9.55
CA ASN A 146 -16.91 -5.71 -10.73
C ASN A 146 -17.98 -6.77 -10.41
N GLN A 147 -17.81 -7.52 -9.32
CA GLN A 147 -18.82 -8.49 -8.86
C GLN A 147 -20.15 -7.81 -8.45
N MET A 148 -20.10 -6.56 -7.99
CA MET A 148 -21.27 -5.74 -7.72
C MET A 148 -21.85 -5.06 -8.98
N LYS A 149 -21.33 -5.36 -10.18
CA LYS A 149 -21.68 -4.75 -11.47
C LYS A 149 -21.45 -3.23 -11.53
N LYS A 150 -20.59 -2.73 -10.65
CA LYS A 150 -20.14 -1.33 -10.64
C LYS A 150 -18.91 -1.19 -11.53
N TYR A 151 -19.14 -1.35 -12.82
CA TYR A 151 -18.07 -1.50 -13.81
C TYR A 151 -17.18 -0.26 -13.94
N ASN A 152 -17.71 0.95 -13.83
CA ASN A 152 -16.86 2.15 -13.89
C ASN A 152 -15.92 2.24 -12.68
N ASP A 153 -16.42 2.01 -11.46
CA ASP A 153 -15.61 1.98 -10.23
C ASP A 153 -14.52 0.89 -10.32
N ALA A 154 -14.87 -0.29 -10.88
CA ALA A 154 -13.92 -1.37 -11.09
C ALA A 154 -12.82 -0.99 -12.10
N LEU A 155 -13.20 -0.34 -13.21
CA LEU A 155 -12.27 0.10 -14.24
C LEU A 155 -11.25 1.07 -13.67
N GLU A 156 -11.68 2.07 -12.90
CA GLU A 156 -10.80 3.05 -12.26
C GLU A 156 -9.73 2.36 -11.40
N LEU A 157 -10.16 1.44 -10.53
CA LEU A 157 -9.25 0.71 -9.65
C LEU A 157 -8.32 -0.25 -10.40
N TYR A 158 -8.77 -0.86 -11.50
CA TYR A 158 -7.88 -1.69 -12.31
C TYR A 158 -6.81 -0.87 -13.03
N LEU A 159 -7.15 0.33 -13.51
CA LEU A 159 -6.16 1.23 -14.12
C LEU A 159 -5.19 1.75 -13.06
N GLU A 160 -5.69 2.15 -11.89
CA GLU A 160 -4.84 2.53 -10.76
C GLU A 160 -3.88 1.39 -10.38
N ALA A 161 -4.37 0.15 -10.25
CA ALA A 161 -3.53 -1.00 -9.95
C ALA A 161 -2.54 -1.33 -11.08
N ALA A 162 -2.91 -1.12 -12.34
CA ALA A 162 -2.02 -1.35 -13.47
C ALA A 162 -0.85 -0.36 -13.52
N ASP A 163 -1.13 0.90 -13.19
CA ASP A 163 -0.19 2.02 -13.31
C ASP A 163 0.54 2.36 -11.99
N ARG A 164 0.18 1.72 -10.87
CA ARG A 164 0.81 1.94 -9.55
C ARG A 164 2.31 1.65 -9.57
N GLU A 165 2.69 0.48 -10.08
CA GLU A 165 4.08 0.04 -10.18
C GLU A 165 4.23 -0.85 -11.41
N ASP A 166 4.98 -0.38 -12.40
CA ASP A 166 5.20 -1.09 -13.65
C ASP A 166 5.96 -2.41 -13.43
N ASN A 167 5.33 -3.55 -13.74
CA ASN A 167 5.97 -4.85 -13.72
C ASN A 167 5.25 -5.88 -14.60
N GLU A 168 6.00 -6.93 -14.96
CA GLU A 168 5.58 -8.01 -15.87
C GLU A 168 4.40 -8.88 -15.36
N PHE A 169 3.97 -8.69 -14.11
CA PHE A 169 2.92 -9.50 -13.50
C PHE A 169 1.62 -8.73 -13.26
N THR A 170 1.63 -7.71 -12.40
CA THR A 170 0.39 -7.02 -12.00
C THR A 170 -0.09 -6.03 -13.03
N SER A 171 0.80 -5.30 -13.71
CA SER A 171 0.43 -4.32 -14.72
C SER A 171 -0.37 -4.93 -15.87
N PRO A 172 0.12 -5.99 -16.56
CA PRO A 172 -0.68 -6.62 -17.61
C PRO A 172 -1.88 -7.38 -17.08
N MET A 173 -1.84 -7.89 -15.84
CA MET A 173 -2.99 -8.55 -15.21
C MET A 173 -4.16 -7.58 -15.00
N PHE A 174 -3.90 -6.37 -14.51
CA PHE A 174 -4.95 -5.39 -14.27
C PHE A 174 -5.37 -4.65 -15.53
N LEU A 175 -4.46 -4.41 -16.50
CA LEU A 175 -4.86 -4.00 -17.85
C LEU A 175 -5.81 -5.00 -18.50
N PHE A 176 -5.60 -6.30 -18.28
CA PHE A 176 -6.44 -7.33 -18.87
C PHE A 176 -7.85 -7.31 -18.27
N LYS A 177 -7.94 -7.15 -16.94
CA LYS A 177 -9.21 -6.95 -16.23
C LYS A 177 -9.91 -5.66 -16.64
N ALA A 178 -9.17 -4.56 -16.81
CA ALA A 178 -9.70 -3.30 -17.33
C ALA A 178 -10.29 -3.49 -18.74
N GLY A 179 -9.60 -4.19 -19.64
CA GLY A 179 -10.11 -4.53 -20.96
C GLY A 179 -11.43 -5.31 -20.90
N LEU A 180 -11.52 -6.32 -20.02
CA LEU A 180 -12.76 -7.10 -19.85
C LEU A 180 -13.93 -6.23 -19.36
N VAL A 181 -13.66 -5.33 -18.41
CA VAL A 181 -14.68 -4.41 -17.91
C VAL A 181 -15.10 -3.39 -18.97
N CYS A 182 -14.17 -2.92 -19.81
CA CYS A 182 -14.50 -2.08 -20.95
C CYS A 182 -15.44 -2.80 -21.93
N GLU A 183 -15.29 -4.11 -22.14
CA GLU A 183 -16.24 -4.90 -22.94
C GLU A 183 -17.63 -4.96 -22.31
N GLU A 184 -17.74 -5.18 -21.00
CA GLU A 184 -19.03 -5.13 -20.26
C GLU A 184 -19.70 -3.75 -20.36
N LEU A 185 -18.90 -2.69 -20.43
CA LEU A 185 -19.35 -1.32 -20.66
C LEU A 185 -19.63 -0.98 -22.14
N ASN A 186 -19.49 -1.94 -23.06
CA ASN A 186 -19.57 -1.74 -24.52
C ASN A 186 -18.54 -0.73 -25.08
N LYS A 187 -17.45 -0.47 -24.35
CA LYS A 187 -16.32 0.38 -24.75
C LYS A 187 -15.26 -0.44 -25.49
N LYS A 188 -15.63 -1.03 -26.63
CA LYS A 188 -14.75 -1.92 -27.41
C LYS A 188 -13.41 -1.27 -27.81
N SER A 189 -13.42 0.03 -28.13
CA SER A 189 -12.20 0.78 -28.48
C SER A 189 -11.22 0.85 -27.31
N ASP A 190 -11.71 1.16 -26.11
CA ASP A 190 -10.89 1.27 -24.90
C ASP A 190 -10.36 -0.12 -24.50
N ALA A 191 -11.19 -1.15 -24.61
CA ALA A 191 -10.78 -2.54 -24.39
C ALA A 191 -9.62 -2.93 -25.33
N ALA A 192 -9.75 -2.65 -26.63
CA ALA A 192 -8.70 -2.91 -27.61
C ALA A 192 -7.40 -2.16 -27.28
N ALA A 193 -7.48 -0.92 -26.81
CA ALA A 193 -6.31 -0.14 -26.40
C ALA A 193 -5.57 -0.79 -25.21
N HIS A 194 -6.28 -1.25 -24.18
CA HIS A 194 -5.67 -1.96 -23.06
C HIS A 194 -5.01 -3.27 -23.49
N TYR A 195 -5.67 -4.05 -24.35
CA TYR A 195 -5.10 -5.29 -24.89
C TYR A 195 -3.89 -5.04 -25.78
N GLN A 196 -3.90 -3.97 -26.57
CA GLN A 196 -2.76 -3.57 -27.39
C GLN A 196 -1.58 -3.19 -26.51
N ARG A 197 -1.79 -2.39 -25.45
CA ARG A 197 -0.75 -2.09 -24.46
C ARG A 197 -0.15 -3.36 -23.84
N ILE A 198 -0.99 -4.35 -23.50
CA ILE A 198 -0.50 -5.65 -23.01
C ILE A 198 0.42 -6.32 -24.02
N LYS A 199 0.02 -6.33 -25.29
CA LYS A 199 0.78 -6.98 -26.37
C LYS A 199 2.14 -6.31 -26.61
N ASP A 200 2.17 -4.99 -26.56
CA ASP A 200 3.36 -4.21 -26.89
C ASP A 200 4.35 -4.17 -25.72
N ASP A 201 3.85 -3.96 -24.50
CA ASP A 201 4.69 -3.75 -23.32
C ASP A 201 4.99 -5.05 -22.55
N TYR A 202 4.11 -6.06 -22.61
CA TYR A 202 4.21 -7.29 -21.79
C TYR A 202 4.02 -8.59 -22.61
N PRO A 203 4.92 -8.88 -23.57
CA PRO A 203 4.74 -9.94 -24.58
C PRO A 203 4.61 -11.35 -23.97
N ASN A 204 5.25 -11.62 -22.83
CA ASN A 204 5.15 -12.91 -22.13
C ASN A 204 3.72 -13.14 -21.60
N TYR A 205 3.15 -12.12 -20.97
CA TYR A 205 1.76 -12.15 -20.51
C TYR A 205 0.81 -12.25 -21.72
N ALA A 206 1.08 -11.48 -22.77
CA ALA A 206 0.28 -11.45 -23.98
C ALA A 206 0.18 -12.84 -24.65
N SER A 207 1.31 -13.53 -24.77
CA SER A 207 1.37 -14.90 -25.28
C SER A 207 0.60 -15.87 -24.39
N THR A 208 0.86 -15.85 -23.07
CA THR A 208 0.23 -16.75 -22.09
C THR A 208 -1.30 -16.61 -22.05
N LYS A 209 -1.81 -15.38 -22.15
CA LYS A 209 -3.26 -15.10 -22.17
C LYS A 209 -3.87 -15.07 -23.58
N THR A 210 -3.05 -15.26 -24.62
CA THR A 210 -3.50 -15.21 -26.02
C THR A 210 -4.24 -13.90 -26.34
N ILE A 211 -3.64 -12.77 -25.95
CA ILE A 211 -4.26 -11.43 -26.02
C ILE A 211 -4.71 -11.03 -27.42
N ASP A 212 -4.05 -11.54 -28.47
CA ASP A 212 -4.49 -11.33 -29.86
C ASP A 212 -5.95 -11.71 -30.11
N ARG A 213 -6.48 -12.74 -29.42
CA ARG A 213 -7.90 -13.12 -29.53
C ARG A 213 -8.83 -12.04 -28.98
N TYR A 214 -8.42 -11.37 -27.91
CA TYR A 214 -9.17 -10.30 -27.29
C TYR A 214 -9.17 -9.04 -28.17
N ILE A 215 -8.01 -8.69 -28.74
CA ILE A 215 -7.89 -7.60 -29.73
C ILE A 215 -8.82 -7.87 -30.93
N ALA A 216 -8.76 -9.07 -31.50
CA ALA A 216 -9.60 -9.45 -32.63
C ALA A 216 -11.10 -9.39 -32.30
N ARG A 217 -11.50 -9.81 -31.09
CA ARG A 217 -12.89 -9.74 -30.62
C ARG A 217 -13.38 -8.30 -30.55
N CYS A 218 -12.59 -7.39 -30.00
CA CYS A 218 -12.94 -5.97 -29.93
C CYS A 218 -13.03 -5.30 -31.31
N ALA A 219 -12.31 -5.79 -32.32
CA ALA A 219 -12.33 -5.27 -33.69
C ALA A 219 -13.58 -5.69 -34.49
N THR A 220 -14.31 -6.72 -34.06
CA THR A 220 -15.56 -7.16 -34.71
C THR A 220 -16.75 -6.30 -34.26
N LYS A 221 -17.52 -5.77 -35.22
CA LYS A 221 -18.68 -4.89 -35.00
C LYS A 221 -19.77 -5.57 -34.18
#